data_AF-A0A484BVP0-F1
#
_entry.id   AF-A0A484BVP0-F1
#
_cell.length_a   1.000
_cell.length_b   1.000
_cell.length_c   1.000
_cell.angle_alpha   90.00
_cell.angle_beta   90.00
_cell.angle_gamma   90.00
#
_symmetry.space_group_name_H-M   'P 1'
#
loop_
_entity.id
_entity.type
_entity.pdbx_description
1 polymer ?
#
loop_
_entity_poly.entity_id
_entity_poly.type
_entity_poly.pdbx_seq_one_letter_code
_entity_poly.pdbx_strand_id
1 'polypeptide(L)'
;MSLVYITHHNENIMDMERAPEKPPEGEPVVHETSAKAAIVAKERRDRLDMEHKKHAVIMLKGGVRLLTDAKKAHHRTMGCANVPLDPPCAFLRKNQGIKWRRENLHVCPKGGNMPPLPPMGKKIKKPDMVPNFVKRNMICAANTVRCPPPPRYVDTPTGTRQNLLNSGMVPQYVCRKDFGKVPVYIQKTKEMLKEAHLVCCKERARLMELCGGMKPSESLAAITQPVRTDGGPPEMPGMRIMDQEERNEILVGLRAHLNEMTKTYQSMPLLIDSENKRQRKGKLECDLRQLEQDMLLLETSPIIYVSLY
;
A
#
# COMPACT_ATOMS: atom_id res chain seq x y z
N MET A 1 13.56 -2.32 -16.97
CA MET A 1 13.42 -2.90 -15.61
C MET A 1 12.31 -3.95 -15.67
N SER A 2 12.62 -5.23 -15.47
CA SER A 2 11.60 -6.28 -15.39
C SER A 2 11.76 -7.06 -14.09
N LEU A 3 10.85 -6.78 -13.17
CA LEU A 3 10.69 -7.50 -11.91
C LEU A 3 9.90 -8.78 -12.21
N VAL A 4 10.55 -9.95 -12.15
CA VAL A 4 9.89 -11.24 -12.40
C VAL A 4 9.44 -11.84 -11.07
N TYR A 5 8.14 -11.78 -10.80
CA TYR A 5 7.51 -12.51 -9.70
C TYR A 5 7.18 -13.94 -10.15
N ILE A 6 7.73 -14.94 -9.47
CA ILE A 6 7.29 -16.32 -9.60
C ILE A 6 6.23 -16.55 -8.51
N THR A 7 4.96 -16.38 -8.87
CA THR A 7 3.83 -16.80 -8.04
C THR A 7 3.40 -18.20 -8.47
N HIS A 8 3.23 -19.11 -7.52
CA HIS A 8 2.68 -20.46 -7.74
C HIS A 8 1.34 -20.38 -8.51
N HIS A 9 1.34 -20.77 -9.78
CA HIS A 9 0.17 -20.73 -10.66
C HIS A 9 -0.76 -21.94 -10.42
N ASN A 10 -1.51 -21.93 -9.32
CA ASN A 10 -2.62 -22.87 -9.10
C ASN A 10 -4.00 -22.19 -9.17
N GLU A 11 -4.08 -20.97 -9.69
CA GLU A 11 -5.35 -20.28 -9.92
C GLU A 11 -5.77 -20.47 -11.38
N ASN A 12 -6.99 -20.99 -11.57
CA ASN A 12 -7.64 -21.18 -12.86
C ASN A 12 -7.46 -19.95 -13.78
N ILE A 13 -6.71 -20.12 -14.87
CA ILE A 13 -6.50 -19.10 -15.93
C ILE A 13 -7.81 -18.66 -16.60
N MET A 14 -8.92 -19.39 -16.40
CA MET A 14 -10.20 -19.14 -17.05
C MET A 14 -10.92 -17.87 -16.56
N ASP A 15 -10.55 -17.31 -15.40
CA ASP A 15 -11.20 -16.13 -14.83
C ASP A 15 -10.48 -14.80 -15.13
N MET A 16 -9.34 -14.82 -15.83
CA MET A 16 -8.64 -13.57 -16.22
C MET A 16 -9.34 -12.78 -17.34
N GLU A 17 -10.26 -13.41 -18.06
CA GLU A 17 -10.97 -12.80 -19.20
C GLU A 17 -12.24 -12.05 -18.80
N ARG A 18 -12.72 -12.21 -17.55
CA ARG A 18 -13.87 -11.46 -17.04
C ARG A 18 -13.36 -10.17 -16.39
N ALA A 19 -13.71 -9.01 -16.97
CA ALA A 19 -13.57 -7.76 -16.24
C ALA A 19 -14.31 -7.92 -14.91
N PRO A 20 -13.75 -7.51 -13.76
CA PRO A 20 -14.53 -7.45 -12.53
C PRO A 20 -15.78 -6.66 -12.88
N GLU A 21 -16.95 -7.27 -12.72
CA GLU A 21 -18.20 -6.56 -12.92
C GLU A 21 -18.08 -5.29 -12.09
N LYS A 22 -18.22 -4.12 -12.74
CA LYS A 22 -18.23 -2.86 -12.02
C LYS A 22 -19.20 -3.08 -10.86
N PRO A 23 -18.81 -2.83 -9.60
CA PRO A 23 -19.79 -2.83 -8.54
C PRO A 23 -20.95 -1.96 -9.04
N PRO A 24 -22.21 -2.40 -8.88
CA PRO A 24 -23.35 -1.60 -9.32
C PRO A 24 -23.14 -0.16 -8.84
N GLU A 25 -23.56 0.83 -9.63
CA GLU A 25 -23.47 2.27 -9.30
C GLU A 25 -24.30 2.62 -8.06
N GLY A 26 -23.90 2.06 -6.93
CA GLY A 26 -24.39 2.26 -5.59
C GLY A 26 -23.19 2.58 -4.73
N GLU A 27 -23.42 3.41 -3.72
CA GLU A 27 -22.41 3.79 -2.74
C GLU A 27 -21.65 2.54 -2.27
N PRO A 28 -20.31 2.60 -2.15
CA PRO A 28 -19.54 1.47 -1.65
C PRO A 28 -20.18 1.03 -0.34
N VAL A 29 -20.57 -0.25 -0.24
CA VAL A 29 -21.09 -0.81 1.00
C VAL A 29 -19.94 -0.85 1.99
N VAL A 30 -19.72 0.27 2.67
CA VAL A 30 -18.70 0.40 3.71
C VAL A 30 -19.17 -0.47 4.86
N HIS A 31 -18.49 -1.58 5.08
CA HIS A 31 -18.75 -2.47 6.21
C HIS A 31 -18.77 -1.64 7.51
N GLU A 32 -19.74 -1.86 8.40
CA GLU A 32 -19.92 -0.99 9.58
C GLU A 32 -18.64 -0.83 10.43
N THR A 33 -17.78 -1.85 10.44
CA THR A 33 -16.49 -1.79 11.15
C THR A 33 -15.51 -0.80 10.53
N SER A 34 -15.45 -0.70 9.19
CA SER A 34 -14.57 0.27 8.52
C SER A 34 -15.10 1.69 8.66
N ALA A 35 -16.42 1.88 8.65
CA ALA A 35 -17.05 3.17 8.97
C ALA A 35 -16.73 3.61 10.42
N LYS A 36 -16.87 2.69 11.39
CA LYS A 36 -16.53 2.94 12.80
C LYS A 36 -15.04 3.26 12.98
N ALA A 37 -14.15 2.52 12.30
CA ALA A 37 -12.71 2.77 12.35
C ALA A 37 -12.33 4.15 11.76
N ALA A 38 -12.98 4.56 10.67
CA ALA A 38 -12.76 5.87 10.05
C ALA A 38 -13.18 7.04 10.98
N ILE A 39 -14.29 6.88 11.71
CA ILE A 39 -14.75 7.86 12.70
C ILE A 39 -13.72 8.00 13.82
N VAL A 40 -13.26 6.89 14.40
CA VAL A 40 -12.25 6.90 15.48
C VAL A 40 -10.93 7.53 15.01
N ALA A 41 -10.49 7.21 13.79
CA ALA A 41 -9.27 7.80 13.22
C ALA A 41 -9.41 9.32 12.95
N LYS A 42 -10.62 9.79 12.62
CA LYS A 42 -10.91 11.22 12.46
C LYS A 42 -10.87 11.94 13.81
N GLU A 43 -11.57 11.43 14.82
CA GLU A 43 -11.57 12.00 16.17
C GLU A 43 -10.16 12.12 16.76
N ARG A 44 -9.31 11.11 16.54
CA ARG A 44 -7.92 11.13 17.00
C ARG A 44 -7.10 12.22 16.31
N ARG A 45 -7.29 12.42 14.99
CA ARG A 45 -6.62 13.50 14.24
C ARG A 45 -7.08 14.87 14.73
N ASP A 46 -8.39 15.07 14.85
CA ASP A 46 -8.96 16.34 15.31
C ASP A 46 -8.47 16.71 16.72
N ARG A 47 -8.35 15.72 17.61
CA ARG A 47 -7.77 15.92 18.95
C ARG A 47 -6.29 16.31 18.90
N LEU A 48 -5.48 15.61 18.10
CA LEU A 48 -4.06 15.93 17.95
C LEU A 48 -3.86 17.33 17.35
N ASP A 49 -4.67 17.72 16.37
CA ASP A 49 -4.65 19.07 15.78
C ASP A 49 -4.99 20.15 16.82
N MET A 50 -5.93 19.87 17.72
CA MET A 50 -6.26 20.77 18.83
C MET A 50 -5.14 20.86 19.86
N GLU A 51 -4.45 19.76 20.18
CA GLU A 51 -3.27 19.75 21.06
C GLU A 51 -2.10 20.49 20.41
N HIS A 52 -1.84 20.30 19.11
CA HIS A 52 -0.84 21.05 18.36
C HIS A 52 -1.16 22.55 18.27
N LYS A 53 -2.43 22.93 18.08
CA LYS A 53 -2.87 24.34 18.10
C LYS A 53 -2.63 25.03 19.45
N LYS A 54 -2.72 24.31 20.57
CA LYS A 54 -2.39 24.87 21.90
C LYS A 54 -0.92 25.22 22.06
N HIS A 55 -0.04 24.56 21.31
CA HIS A 55 1.40 24.79 21.32
C HIS A 55 1.84 25.73 20.17
N ALA A 56 0.89 26.30 19.43
CA ALA A 56 1.19 27.14 18.29
C ALA A 56 1.67 28.53 18.74
N VAL A 57 2.84 28.91 18.24
CA VAL A 57 3.34 30.29 18.26
C VAL A 57 2.43 31.13 17.38
N ILE A 58 1.74 32.12 17.96
CA ILE A 58 0.92 33.06 17.18
C ILE A 58 1.83 34.15 16.62
N MET A 59 1.86 34.28 15.29
CA MET A 59 2.54 35.38 14.60
C MET A 59 1.64 36.61 14.60
N LEU A 60 2.04 37.66 15.32
CA LEU A 60 1.34 38.95 15.29
C LEU A 60 1.75 39.77 14.05
N LYS A 61 0.90 40.73 13.65
CA LYS A 61 1.27 41.70 12.60
C LYS A 61 2.54 42.43 13.02
N GLY A 62 3.62 42.28 12.25
CA GLY A 62 4.96 42.76 12.57
C GLY A 62 6.02 41.65 12.78
N GLY A 63 5.65 40.37 12.65
CA GLY A 63 6.62 39.26 12.66
C GLY A 63 7.03 38.78 14.06
N VAL A 64 6.42 39.33 15.11
CA VAL A 64 6.70 38.95 16.51
C VAL A 64 6.01 37.62 16.83
N ARG A 65 6.80 36.67 17.36
CA ARG A 65 6.38 35.33 17.80
C ARG A 65 5.91 35.38 19.25
N LEU A 66 4.61 35.17 19.51
CA LEU A 66 4.06 35.13 20.86
C LEU A 66 3.89 33.67 21.33
N LEU A 67 4.61 33.27 22.39
CA LEU A 67 4.36 32.03 23.14
C LEU A 67 3.25 32.28 24.16
N THR A 68 2.15 31.54 24.08
CA THR A 68 0.89 31.86 24.76
C THR A 68 0.81 31.46 26.24
N ASP A 69 1.83 30.82 26.81
CA ASP A 69 1.82 30.36 28.21
C ASP A 69 2.47 31.35 29.18
N ALA A 70 1.76 32.46 29.48
CA ALA A 70 2.09 33.29 30.65
C ALA A 70 0.93 34.20 31.11
N LYS A 71 -0.26 33.67 31.44
CA LYS A 71 -1.18 34.41 32.32
C LYS A 71 -0.74 34.25 33.79
N LYS A 72 0.29 34.99 34.21
CA LYS A 72 0.68 35.12 35.63
C LYS A 72 0.05 36.40 36.21
N ALA A 73 -0.38 36.35 37.48
CA ALA A 73 -1.08 37.43 38.19
C ALA A 73 -0.36 38.79 38.11
N HIS A 74 -1.13 39.88 38.07
CA HIS A 74 -0.70 41.23 37.64
C HIS A 74 0.41 41.91 38.47
N HIS A 75 0.74 41.44 39.66
CA HIS A 75 1.67 42.13 40.59
C HIS A 75 2.65 41.17 41.29
N ARG A 76 2.95 40.02 40.67
CA ARG A 76 3.77 38.96 41.30
C ARG A 76 5.25 39.34 41.50
N THR A 77 5.80 40.23 40.68
CA THR A 77 7.26 40.53 40.68
C THR A 77 7.62 41.72 41.56
N MET A 78 6.79 42.78 41.57
CA MET A 78 7.09 44.04 42.27
C MET A 78 6.07 44.41 43.36
N GLY A 79 5.01 43.61 43.56
CA GLY A 79 3.94 43.93 44.51
C GLY A 79 3.03 45.09 44.05
N CYS A 80 2.10 45.51 44.92
CA CYS A 80 1.27 46.69 44.72
C CYS A 80 2.00 47.93 45.27
N ALA A 81 2.02 49.05 44.52
CA ALA A 81 2.71 50.27 44.92
C ALA A 81 2.13 50.91 46.21
N ASN A 82 0.82 50.79 46.43
CA ASN A 82 0.17 51.08 47.69
C ASN A 82 -0.70 49.87 48.04
N VAL A 83 -0.50 49.28 49.22
CA VAL A 83 -1.26 48.11 49.65
C VAL A 83 -2.61 48.60 50.16
N PRO A 84 -3.74 48.26 49.50
CA PRO A 84 -5.04 48.64 50.01
C PRO A 84 -5.25 47.97 51.37
N LEU A 85 -5.45 48.78 52.40
CA LEU A 85 -5.78 48.30 53.75
C LEU A 85 -7.31 48.18 53.85
N ASP A 86 -7.76 47.02 54.32
CA ASP A 86 -9.17 46.81 54.61
C ASP A 86 -9.58 47.64 55.84
N PRO A 87 -10.76 48.30 55.84
CA PRO A 87 -11.24 49.03 57.00
C PRO A 87 -11.49 48.07 58.18
N PRO A 88 -11.42 48.53 59.45
CA PRO A 88 -11.49 47.66 60.63
C PRO A 88 -12.81 46.87 60.77
N CYS A 89 -13.86 47.25 60.06
CA CYS A 89 -15.12 46.53 59.96
C CYS A 89 -15.12 45.37 58.93
N ALA A 90 -14.09 45.24 58.10
CA ALA A 90 -13.91 44.18 57.10
C ALA A 90 -13.04 43.04 57.65
N PHE A 91 -13.33 42.59 58.87
CA PHE A 91 -12.66 41.43 59.46
C PHE A 91 -13.15 40.12 58.82
N LEU A 92 -12.24 39.15 58.65
CA LEU A 92 -12.56 37.86 58.04
C LEU A 92 -13.59 37.08 58.87
N ARG A 93 -14.72 36.71 58.27
CA ARG A 93 -15.72 35.83 58.91
C ARG A 93 -15.37 34.35 58.72
N LYS A 94 -15.93 33.46 59.56
CA LYS A 94 -15.79 32.01 59.40
C LYS A 94 -16.24 31.60 57.99
N ASN A 95 -15.39 30.86 57.26
CA ASN A 95 -15.58 30.43 55.87
C ASN A 95 -15.46 31.49 54.75
N GLN A 96 -15.10 32.74 55.04
CA GLN A 96 -14.95 33.80 54.01
C GLN A 96 -13.57 33.86 53.32
N GLY A 97 -12.56 33.12 53.82
CA GLY A 97 -11.24 33.07 53.18
C GLY A 97 -11.24 32.34 51.84
N ILE A 98 -10.24 32.61 51.00
CA ILE A 98 -10.03 31.92 49.71
C ILE A 98 -9.90 30.41 49.96
N LYS A 99 -10.90 29.65 49.54
CA LYS A 99 -10.90 28.19 49.61
C LYS A 99 -10.25 27.63 48.36
N TRP A 100 -9.01 27.17 48.50
CA TRP A 100 -8.32 26.45 47.44
C TRP A 100 -9.04 25.11 47.20
N ARG A 101 -9.87 25.05 46.16
CA ARG A 101 -10.37 23.79 45.60
C ARG A 101 -9.48 23.47 44.40
N ARG A 102 -8.91 22.26 44.38
CA ARG A 102 -8.26 21.76 43.17
C ARG A 102 -9.38 21.44 42.18
N GLU A 103 -9.41 22.09 41.01
CA GLU A 103 -10.36 21.72 39.96
C GLU A 103 -10.04 20.29 39.51
N ASN A 104 -11.02 19.39 39.63
CA ASN A 104 -10.91 18.03 39.11
C ASN A 104 -11.07 18.06 37.59
N LEU A 105 -10.06 18.57 36.88
CA LEU A 105 -10.04 18.63 35.42
C LEU A 105 -9.72 17.29 34.77
N HIS A 106 -9.40 16.27 35.58
CA HIS A 106 -9.20 14.92 35.06
C HIS A 106 -10.58 14.34 34.69
N VAL A 107 -10.82 14.24 33.39
CA VAL A 107 -11.86 13.38 32.86
C VAL A 107 -11.15 12.08 32.48
N CYS A 108 -11.24 11.06 33.35
CA CYS A 108 -10.82 9.72 32.94
C CYS A 108 -11.61 9.38 31.67
N PRO A 109 -10.94 8.98 30.57
CA PRO A 109 -11.65 8.42 29.44
C PRO A 109 -12.50 7.28 29.98
N LYS A 110 -13.82 7.34 29.79
CA LYS A 110 -14.68 6.21 30.14
C LYS A 110 -14.17 5.04 29.31
N GLY A 111 -13.58 4.04 29.96
CA GLY A 111 -13.25 2.79 29.30
C GLY A 111 -14.50 2.32 28.55
N GLY A 112 -14.32 1.81 27.33
CA GLY A 112 -15.45 1.33 26.54
C GLY A 112 -16.31 0.41 27.41
N ASN A 113 -17.63 0.59 27.36
CA ASN A 113 -18.54 -0.26 28.12
C ASN A 113 -18.22 -1.72 27.76
N MET A 114 -17.87 -2.52 28.76
CA MET A 114 -17.72 -3.96 28.57
C MET A 114 -19.01 -4.45 27.90
N PRO A 115 -18.93 -5.25 26.82
CA PRO A 115 -20.13 -5.70 26.13
C PRO A 115 -21.06 -6.35 27.16
N PRO A 116 -22.37 -6.04 27.11
CA PRO A 116 -23.31 -6.64 28.05
C PRO A 116 -23.21 -8.15 27.93
N LEU A 117 -23.33 -8.83 29.08
CA LEU A 117 -23.43 -10.29 29.10
C LEU A 117 -24.52 -10.73 28.11
N PRO A 118 -24.28 -11.79 27.32
CA PRO A 118 -25.31 -12.31 26.43
C PRO A 118 -26.60 -12.54 27.23
N PRO A 119 -27.77 -12.11 26.72
CA PRO A 119 -29.02 -12.30 27.44
C PRO A 119 -29.22 -13.79 27.70
N MET A 120 -29.72 -14.15 28.88
CA MET A 120 -30.07 -15.55 29.16
C MET A 120 -30.96 -16.06 28.03
N GLY A 121 -30.48 -17.11 27.35
CA GLY A 121 -30.99 -17.54 26.06
C GLY A 121 -32.50 -17.70 26.09
N LYS A 122 -33.21 -17.07 25.14
CA LYS A 122 -34.59 -17.46 24.83
C LYS A 122 -34.55 -18.97 24.59
N LYS A 123 -35.41 -19.74 25.27
CA LYS A 123 -35.55 -21.16 24.98
C LYS A 123 -35.99 -21.28 23.52
N ILE A 124 -35.03 -21.46 22.61
CA ILE A 124 -35.30 -21.80 21.23
C ILE A 124 -36.04 -23.13 21.35
N LYS A 125 -37.33 -23.13 21.00
CA LYS A 125 -38.06 -24.38 20.81
C LYS A 125 -37.33 -25.09 19.68
N LYS A 126 -36.47 -26.03 20.03
CA LYS A 126 -35.90 -26.93 19.03
C LYS A 126 -37.10 -27.60 18.36
N PRO A 127 -37.12 -27.72 17.03
CA PRO A 127 -38.19 -28.49 16.39
C PRO A 127 -38.22 -29.88 17.05
N ASP A 128 -39.38 -30.27 17.56
CA ASP A 128 -39.55 -31.50 18.36
C ASP A 128 -39.18 -32.77 17.58
N MET A 129 -39.12 -32.70 16.25
CA MET A 129 -38.84 -33.85 15.40
C MET A 129 -37.54 -33.68 14.62
N VAL A 130 -36.67 -34.68 14.76
CA VAL A 130 -35.51 -34.89 13.89
C VAL A 130 -36.00 -34.96 12.44
N PRO A 131 -35.36 -34.26 11.48
CA PRO A 131 -35.76 -34.33 10.07
C PRO A 131 -35.78 -35.78 9.59
N ASN A 132 -36.84 -36.18 8.88
CA ASN A 132 -36.90 -37.50 8.28
C ASN A 132 -35.94 -37.56 7.08
N PHE A 133 -34.73 -38.06 7.33
CA PHE A 133 -33.67 -38.16 6.33
C PHE A 133 -34.06 -39.08 5.16
N VAL A 134 -34.90 -40.10 5.37
CA VAL A 134 -35.37 -40.99 4.28
C VAL A 134 -36.23 -40.21 3.29
N LYS A 135 -37.22 -39.46 3.79
CA LYS A 135 -38.07 -38.60 2.94
C LYS A 135 -37.25 -37.50 2.25
N ARG A 136 -36.31 -36.90 2.97
CA ARG A 136 -35.41 -35.87 2.39
C ARG A 136 -34.55 -36.46 1.27
N ASN A 137 -33.98 -37.64 1.47
CA ASN A 137 -33.14 -38.32 0.47
C ASN A 137 -33.97 -38.71 -0.77
N MET A 138 -35.19 -39.20 -0.59
CA MET A 138 -36.11 -39.46 -1.69
C MET A 138 -36.40 -38.20 -2.52
N ILE A 139 -36.73 -37.08 -1.85
CA ILE A 139 -37.01 -35.80 -2.52
C ILE A 139 -35.76 -35.28 -3.22
N CYS A 140 -34.60 -35.32 -2.57
CA CYS A 140 -33.34 -34.90 -3.18
C CYS A 140 -33.02 -35.74 -4.42
N ALA A 141 -33.15 -37.08 -4.36
CA ALA A 141 -32.90 -37.94 -5.52
C ALA A 141 -33.94 -37.75 -6.65
N ALA A 142 -35.20 -37.51 -6.31
CA ALA A 142 -36.23 -37.18 -7.31
C ALA A 142 -35.96 -35.83 -8.00
N ASN A 143 -35.48 -34.85 -7.23
CA ASN A 143 -35.22 -33.49 -7.71
C ASN A 143 -33.82 -33.31 -8.32
N THR A 144 -32.91 -34.28 -8.18
CA THR A 144 -31.58 -34.19 -8.80
C THR A 144 -31.70 -34.26 -10.31
N VAL A 145 -31.44 -33.12 -10.97
CA VAL A 145 -31.35 -33.06 -12.44
C VAL A 145 -30.10 -33.83 -12.87
N ARG A 146 -30.27 -34.77 -13.80
CA ARG A 146 -29.15 -35.51 -14.37
C ARG A 146 -28.25 -34.56 -15.15
N CYS A 147 -26.95 -34.61 -14.90
CA CYS A 147 -25.98 -33.89 -15.72
C CYS A 147 -25.95 -34.55 -17.12
N PRO A 148 -26.35 -33.86 -18.20
CA PRO A 148 -26.29 -34.45 -19.53
C PRO A 148 -24.82 -34.72 -19.90
N PRO A 149 -24.52 -35.85 -20.57
CA PRO A 149 -23.15 -36.12 -21.02
C PRO A 149 -22.71 -35.04 -22.02
N PRO A 150 -21.40 -34.77 -22.14
CA PRO A 150 -20.90 -33.84 -23.15
C PRO A 150 -21.32 -34.33 -24.55
N PRO A 151 -21.56 -33.42 -25.51
CA PRO A 151 -21.90 -33.81 -26.87
C PRO A 151 -20.77 -34.66 -27.47
N ARG A 152 -21.13 -35.83 -28.02
CA ARG A 152 -20.19 -36.79 -28.63
C ARG A 152 -20.67 -37.21 -30.02
N TYR A 153 -19.73 -37.49 -30.91
CA TYR A 153 -19.97 -38.04 -32.24
C TYR A 153 -19.36 -39.45 -32.32
N VAL A 154 -19.86 -40.22 -33.29
CA VAL A 154 -19.41 -41.59 -33.55
C VAL A 154 -19.27 -41.74 -35.05
N ASP A 155 -18.03 -41.74 -35.53
CA ASP A 155 -17.73 -41.88 -36.97
C ASP A 155 -17.28 -43.29 -37.35
N THR A 156 -16.81 -44.09 -36.38
CA THR A 156 -16.30 -45.44 -36.68
C THR A 156 -17.42 -46.49 -36.62
N PRO A 157 -17.41 -47.51 -37.51
CA PRO A 157 -18.34 -48.64 -37.46
C PRO A 157 -18.26 -49.43 -36.15
N THR A 158 -17.09 -49.40 -35.49
CA THR A 158 -16.82 -49.98 -34.16
C THR A 158 -17.41 -49.19 -33.00
N GLY A 159 -17.98 -48.02 -33.23
CA GLY A 159 -18.68 -47.24 -32.21
C GLY A 159 -17.78 -46.39 -31.30
N THR A 160 -16.57 -46.06 -31.74
CA THR A 160 -15.65 -45.21 -30.96
C THR A 160 -16.24 -43.82 -30.80
N ARG A 161 -16.44 -43.40 -29.55
CA ARG A 161 -17.05 -42.10 -29.21
C ARG A 161 -15.97 -41.04 -29.05
N GLN A 162 -16.12 -39.93 -29.75
CA GLN A 162 -15.25 -38.76 -29.63
C GLN A 162 -16.06 -37.55 -29.15
N ASN A 163 -15.46 -36.65 -28.36
CA ASN A 163 -16.16 -35.45 -27.88
C ASN A 163 -16.26 -34.41 -29.00
N LEU A 164 -17.41 -33.74 -29.17
CA LEU A 164 -17.57 -32.64 -30.15
C LEU A 164 -16.82 -31.38 -29.71
N LEU A 165 -16.77 -31.13 -28.40
CA LEU A 165 -16.00 -30.01 -27.84
C LEU A 165 -14.50 -30.29 -28.01
N ASN A 166 -13.75 -29.29 -28.49
CA ASN A 166 -12.30 -29.36 -28.76
C ASN A 166 -11.84 -30.34 -29.86
N SER A 167 -12.71 -31.08 -30.54
CA SER A 167 -12.31 -31.97 -31.65
C SER A 167 -12.11 -31.26 -32.99
N GLY A 168 -12.30 -29.93 -33.03
CA GLY A 168 -12.19 -29.13 -34.26
C GLY A 168 -13.39 -29.27 -35.21
N MET A 169 -14.36 -30.14 -34.92
CA MET A 169 -15.56 -30.35 -35.73
C MET A 169 -16.65 -29.30 -35.52
N VAL A 170 -16.56 -28.50 -34.45
CA VAL A 170 -17.50 -27.42 -34.15
C VAL A 170 -16.72 -26.11 -33.98
N PRO A 171 -17.15 -25.00 -34.59
CA PRO A 171 -16.53 -23.70 -34.39
C PRO A 171 -16.79 -23.18 -32.97
N GLN A 172 -15.87 -23.50 -32.06
CA GLN A 172 -15.99 -23.18 -30.64
C GLN A 172 -15.59 -21.73 -30.33
N TYR A 173 -14.51 -21.25 -30.96
CA TYR A 173 -13.93 -19.94 -30.67
C TYR A 173 -14.59 -18.79 -31.45
N VAL A 174 -15.21 -19.08 -32.59
CA VAL A 174 -15.88 -18.07 -33.44
C VAL A 174 -17.17 -17.57 -32.78
N CYS A 175 -17.91 -18.47 -32.14
CA CYS A 175 -19.19 -18.17 -31.47
C CYS A 175 -19.01 -17.62 -30.05
N ARG A 176 -17.78 -17.31 -29.63
CA ARG A 176 -17.50 -16.72 -28.31
C ARG A 176 -18.02 -15.27 -28.25
N LYS A 177 -18.62 -14.89 -27.12
CA LYS A 177 -19.19 -13.53 -26.91
C LYS A 177 -18.13 -12.42 -26.92
N ASP A 178 -16.89 -12.81 -26.70
CA ASP A 178 -15.68 -12.01 -26.64
C ASP A 178 -14.83 -12.10 -27.92
N PHE A 179 -15.29 -12.85 -28.93
CA PHE A 179 -14.65 -12.88 -30.23
C PHE A 179 -14.62 -11.48 -30.86
N GLY A 180 -13.45 -11.05 -31.32
CA GLY A 180 -13.23 -9.72 -31.87
C GLY A 180 -13.14 -8.59 -30.83
N LYS A 181 -13.30 -8.86 -29.53
CA LYS A 181 -13.07 -7.86 -28.47
C LYS A 181 -11.61 -7.88 -28.02
N VAL A 182 -11.08 -6.71 -27.68
CA VAL A 182 -9.75 -6.60 -27.08
C VAL A 182 -9.78 -7.21 -25.68
N PRO A 183 -8.96 -8.22 -25.37
CA PRO A 183 -8.88 -8.82 -24.05
C PRO A 183 -8.65 -7.79 -22.94
N VAL A 184 -9.31 -8.00 -21.79
CA VAL A 184 -9.32 -7.06 -20.66
C VAL A 184 -7.91 -6.75 -20.16
N TYR A 185 -7.02 -7.75 -20.14
CA TYR A 185 -5.64 -7.55 -19.66
C TYR A 185 -4.89 -6.52 -20.52
N ILE A 186 -5.10 -6.49 -21.84
CA ILE A 186 -4.46 -5.51 -22.74
C ILE A 186 -4.93 -4.10 -22.40
N GLN A 187 -6.21 -3.93 -22.07
CA GLN A 187 -6.77 -2.64 -21.65
C GLN A 187 -6.10 -2.18 -20.34
N LYS A 188 -6.01 -3.07 -19.35
CA LYS A 188 -5.32 -2.80 -18.07
C LYS A 188 -3.83 -2.47 -18.27
N THR A 189 -3.14 -3.19 -19.15
CA THR A 189 -1.73 -2.92 -19.45
C THR A 189 -1.56 -1.53 -20.08
N LYS A 190 -2.45 -1.14 -21.01
CA LYS A 190 -2.43 0.21 -21.61
C LYS A 190 -2.69 1.30 -20.57
N GLU A 191 -3.61 1.07 -19.63
CA GLU A 191 -3.87 1.99 -18.52
C GLU A 191 -2.66 2.12 -17.59
N MET A 192 -2.08 1.01 -17.17
CA MET A 192 -0.87 0.97 -16.34
C MET A 192 0.30 1.74 -16.99
N LEU A 193 0.52 1.55 -18.29
CA LEU A 193 1.55 2.27 -19.04
C LEU A 193 1.29 3.78 -19.08
N LYS A 194 0.01 4.19 -19.24
CA LYS A 194 -0.37 5.61 -19.20
C LYS A 194 -0.13 6.21 -17.80
N GLU A 195 -0.50 5.51 -16.74
CA GLU A 195 -0.27 5.94 -15.36
C GLU A 195 1.22 6.09 -15.06
N ALA A 196 2.03 5.09 -15.41
CA ALA A 196 3.48 5.14 -15.26
C ALA A 196 4.10 6.31 -16.04
N HIS A 197 3.63 6.56 -17.26
CA HIS A 197 4.05 7.71 -18.06
C HIS A 197 3.70 9.04 -17.38
N LEU A 198 2.49 9.18 -16.84
CA LEU A 198 2.07 10.38 -16.11
C LEU A 198 2.92 10.64 -14.86
N VAL A 199 3.25 9.59 -14.10
CA VAL A 199 4.15 9.68 -12.94
C VAL A 199 5.54 10.14 -13.39
N CYS A 200 6.09 9.53 -14.45
CA CYS A 200 7.37 9.92 -15.01
C CYS A 200 7.40 11.39 -15.46
N CYS A 201 6.34 11.86 -16.12
CA CYS A 201 6.20 13.27 -16.50
C CYS A 201 6.16 14.21 -15.29
N LYS A 202 5.43 13.85 -14.22
CA LYS A 202 5.34 14.65 -12.99
C LYS A 202 6.67 14.74 -12.27
N GLU A 203 7.37 13.61 -12.10
CA GLU A 203 8.70 13.60 -11.48
C GLU A 203 9.71 14.41 -12.30
N ARG A 204 9.65 14.31 -13.63
CA ARG A 204 10.48 15.13 -14.53
C ARG A 204 10.21 16.63 -14.35
N ALA A 205 8.93 17.04 -14.25
CA ALA A 205 8.57 18.44 -14.01
C ALA A 205 9.04 18.92 -12.62
N ARG A 206 8.89 18.09 -11.59
CA ARG A 206 9.35 18.39 -10.23
C ARG A 206 10.87 18.55 -10.15
N LEU A 207 11.62 17.68 -10.82
CA LEU A 207 13.08 17.78 -10.92
C LEU A 207 13.50 19.07 -11.65
N MET A 208 12.77 19.45 -12.70
CA MET A 208 13.02 20.70 -13.43
C MET A 208 12.82 21.94 -12.55
N GLU A 209 11.80 21.94 -11.68
CA GLU A 209 11.58 23.02 -10.70
C GLU A 209 12.66 23.07 -9.61
N LEU A 210 13.08 21.90 -9.09
CA LEU A 210 14.09 21.80 -8.04
C LEU A 210 15.50 22.17 -8.51
N CYS A 211 15.84 21.87 -9.78
CA CYS A 211 17.16 22.12 -10.35
C CYS A 211 17.33 23.54 -10.96
N GLY A 212 16.36 24.44 -10.82
CA GLY A 212 16.55 25.88 -11.07
C GLY A 212 16.90 26.31 -12.50
N GLY A 213 16.33 25.67 -13.54
CA GLY A 213 16.67 25.97 -14.95
C GLY A 213 15.49 26.40 -15.84
N MET A 214 15.43 27.71 -16.14
CA MET A 214 14.70 28.38 -17.24
C MET A 214 13.16 28.28 -17.35
N LYS A 215 12.56 29.37 -17.85
CA LYS A 215 11.10 29.56 -17.99
C LYS A 215 10.48 28.60 -19.02
N PRO A 216 9.22 28.17 -18.83
CA PRO A 216 8.54 27.13 -19.63
C PRO A 216 8.03 27.60 -21.01
N SER A 217 8.47 28.75 -21.52
CA SER A 217 7.96 29.29 -22.80
C SER A 217 8.66 28.70 -24.04
N GLU A 218 9.74 27.96 -23.89
CA GLU A 218 10.52 27.39 -25.01
C GLU A 218 10.46 25.85 -25.07
N SER A 219 9.95 25.16 -24.03
CA SER A 219 10.06 23.70 -23.88
C SER A 219 8.87 22.90 -24.45
N LEU A 220 7.73 23.51 -24.77
CA LEU A 220 6.62 22.79 -25.40
C LEU A 220 6.90 22.45 -26.88
N ALA A 221 7.72 23.26 -27.57
CA ALA A 221 8.15 22.98 -28.93
C ALA A 221 9.21 21.85 -28.99
N ALA A 222 10.03 21.70 -27.94
CA ALA A 222 11.10 20.69 -27.89
C ALA A 222 10.60 19.26 -27.60
N ILE A 223 9.41 19.11 -27.00
CA ILE A 223 8.81 17.79 -26.73
C ILE A 223 8.13 17.20 -27.97
N THR A 224 7.87 18.03 -29.00
CA THR A 224 7.18 17.61 -30.23
C THR A 224 8.13 17.47 -31.43
N GLN A 225 9.44 17.70 -31.26
CA GLN A 225 10.41 17.45 -32.33
C GLN A 225 10.97 16.02 -32.23
N PRO A 226 11.04 15.28 -33.36
CA PRO A 226 11.71 14.00 -33.40
C PRO A 226 13.18 14.20 -33.01
N VAL A 227 13.65 13.28 -32.18
CA VAL A 227 15.03 13.13 -31.70
C VAL A 227 16.02 13.45 -32.83
N ARG A 228 16.90 14.44 -32.60
CA ARG A 228 18.04 14.71 -33.48
C ARG A 228 18.94 13.47 -33.50
N THR A 229 19.28 13.04 -34.71
CA THR A 229 20.12 11.89 -35.04
C THR A 229 21.62 12.22 -34.91
N ASP A 230 22.02 12.83 -33.81
CA ASP A 230 23.44 13.04 -33.49
C ASP A 230 23.76 12.12 -32.31
N GLY A 231 24.45 11.01 -32.59
CA GLY A 231 24.64 9.85 -31.70
C GLY A 231 25.53 10.06 -30.48
N GLY A 232 25.50 11.24 -29.86
CA GLY A 232 26.20 11.53 -28.61
C GLY A 232 25.31 11.26 -27.37
N PRO A 233 25.85 10.67 -26.29
CA PRO A 233 25.17 10.59 -25.00
C PRO A 233 24.73 11.99 -24.51
N PRO A 234 23.52 12.15 -23.95
CA PRO A 234 23.05 13.44 -23.44
C PRO A 234 23.87 13.90 -22.23
N GLU A 235 24.52 15.06 -22.33
CA GLU A 235 25.31 15.64 -21.24
C GLU A 235 24.40 16.16 -20.11
N MET A 236 24.62 15.69 -18.89
CA MET A 236 23.87 16.07 -17.69
C MET A 236 24.78 16.90 -16.76
N PRO A 237 24.37 18.11 -16.34
CA PRO A 237 25.22 18.96 -15.49
C PRO A 237 25.48 18.32 -14.12
N GLY A 238 26.75 18.28 -13.69
CA GLY A 238 27.17 17.73 -12.39
C GLY A 238 27.36 16.20 -12.34
N MET A 239 27.22 15.51 -13.48
CA MET A 239 27.47 14.07 -13.61
C MET A 239 28.49 13.78 -14.70
N ARG A 240 29.38 12.81 -14.45
CA ARG A 240 30.34 12.27 -15.41
C ARG A 240 29.86 10.92 -15.93
N ILE A 241 30.10 10.63 -17.20
CA ILE A 241 29.87 9.29 -17.75
C ILE A 241 31.00 8.38 -17.27
N MET A 242 30.66 7.22 -16.72
CA MET A 242 31.64 6.23 -16.28
C MET A 242 32.39 5.66 -17.48
N ASP A 243 33.73 5.66 -17.41
CA ASP A 243 34.56 5.11 -18.47
C ASP A 243 34.46 3.58 -18.54
N GLN A 244 34.73 3.01 -19.70
CA GLN A 244 34.62 1.56 -19.90
C GLN A 244 35.69 0.78 -19.12
N GLU A 245 36.86 1.38 -18.91
CA GLU A 245 37.94 0.80 -18.10
C GLU A 245 37.53 0.71 -16.63
N GLU A 246 37.06 1.82 -16.05
CA GLU A 246 36.50 1.89 -14.70
C GLU A 246 35.36 0.85 -14.52
N ARG A 247 34.49 0.71 -15.53
CA ARG A 247 33.43 -0.31 -15.53
C ARG A 247 33.98 -1.73 -15.45
N ASN A 248 35.00 -2.04 -16.26
CA ASN A 248 35.58 -3.36 -16.33
C ASN A 248 36.28 -3.73 -15.01
N GLU A 249 36.97 -2.77 -14.38
CA GLU A 249 37.58 -2.95 -13.06
C GLU A 249 36.53 -3.30 -11.99
N ILE A 250 35.41 -2.58 -11.97
CA ILE A 250 34.29 -2.85 -11.06
C ILE A 250 33.71 -4.25 -11.31
N LEU A 251 33.49 -4.63 -12.58
CA LEU A 251 32.96 -5.95 -12.93
C LEU A 251 33.91 -7.09 -12.53
N VAL A 252 35.23 -6.90 -12.67
CA VAL A 252 36.23 -7.86 -12.20
C VAL A 252 36.16 -8.00 -10.68
N GLY A 253 36.06 -6.89 -9.95
CA GLY A 253 35.88 -6.89 -8.50
C GLY A 253 34.60 -7.62 -8.05
N LEU A 254 33.47 -7.33 -8.70
CA LEU A 254 32.19 -7.98 -8.42
C LEU A 254 32.24 -9.48 -8.68
N ARG A 255 32.86 -9.92 -9.78
CA ARG A 255 33.04 -11.35 -10.10
C ARG A 255 33.94 -12.05 -9.07
N ALA A 256 34.99 -11.40 -8.60
CA ALA A 256 35.85 -11.93 -7.54
C ALA A 256 35.07 -12.11 -6.22
N HIS A 257 34.30 -11.10 -5.83
CA HIS A 257 33.46 -11.14 -4.63
C HIS A 257 32.33 -12.19 -4.74
N LEU A 258 31.69 -12.31 -5.91
CA LEU A 258 30.70 -13.36 -6.18
C LEU A 258 31.31 -14.76 -6.01
N ASN A 259 32.52 -14.98 -6.53
CA ASN A 259 33.24 -16.25 -6.34
C ASN A 259 33.53 -16.54 -4.86
N GLU A 260 33.92 -15.52 -4.10
CA GLU A 260 34.16 -15.66 -2.65
C GLU A 260 32.87 -16.01 -1.90
N MET A 261 31.78 -15.27 -2.13
CA MET A 261 30.48 -15.54 -1.50
C MET A 261 29.91 -16.89 -1.91
N THR A 262 30.14 -17.31 -3.14
CA THR A 262 29.74 -18.65 -3.60
C THR A 262 30.53 -19.74 -2.88
N LYS A 263 31.85 -19.56 -2.66
CA LYS A 263 32.67 -20.49 -1.85
C LYS A 263 32.21 -20.55 -0.40
N THR A 264 31.85 -19.41 0.22
CA THR A 264 31.35 -19.40 1.59
C THR A 264 29.97 -20.06 1.71
N TYR A 265 29.11 -19.88 0.71
CA TYR A 265 27.83 -20.56 0.61
C TYR A 265 28.00 -22.09 0.43
N GLN A 266 28.89 -22.52 -0.46
CA GLN A 266 29.17 -23.94 -0.72
C GLN A 266 29.83 -24.65 0.47
N SER A 267 30.59 -23.94 1.30
CA SER A 267 31.19 -24.48 2.53
C SER A 267 30.22 -24.53 3.72
N MET A 268 28.95 -24.14 3.54
CA MET A 268 27.94 -24.24 4.58
C MET A 268 27.53 -25.71 4.86
N PRO A 269 27.22 -26.08 6.12
CA PRO A 269 26.70 -27.41 6.43
C PRO A 269 25.39 -27.71 5.68
N LEU A 270 25.27 -28.93 5.15
CA LEU A 270 24.05 -29.40 4.48
C LEU A 270 22.84 -29.47 5.44
N LEU A 271 23.08 -29.71 6.72
CA LEU A 271 22.04 -29.75 7.76
C LEU A 271 21.81 -28.35 8.36
N ILE A 272 20.63 -27.79 8.07
CA ILE A 272 20.19 -26.46 8.51
C ILE A 272 19.10 -26.61 9.59
N ASP A 273 19.49 -27.15 10.72
CA ASP A 273 18.64 -27.45 11.88
C ASP A 273 18.42 -26.22 12.80
N SER A 274 19.47 -25.41 12.99
CA SER A 274 19.44 -24.23 13.84
C SER A 274 18.95 -22.98 13.11
N GLU A 275 18.20 -22.13 13.81
CA GLU A 275 17.75 -20.83 13.32
C GLU A 275 18.92 -19.93 12.86
N ASN A 276 20.05 -19.95 13.56
CA ASN A 276 21.24 -19.19 13.18
C ASN A 276 21.80 -19.64 11.83
N LYS A 277 21.77 -20.94 11.54
CA LYS A 277 22.20 -21.49 10.24
C LYS A 277 21.23 -21.06 9.13
N ARG A 278 19.93 -21.07 9.41
CA ARG A 278 18.90 -20.60 8.47
C ARG A 278 19.04 -19.11 8.15
N GLN A 279 19.26 -18.27 9.17
CA GLN A 279 19.48 -16.84 8.97
C GLN A 279 20.78 -16.55 8.21
N ARG A 280 21.88 -17.25 8.52
CA ARG A 280 23.15 -17.12 7.79
C ARG A 280 22.98 -17.51 6.32
N LYS A 281 22.27 -18.60 6.04
CA LYS A 281 21.94 -19.01 4.66
C LYS A 281 21.13 -17.93 3.95
N GLY A 282 20.04 -17.46 4.55
CA GLY A 282 19.21 -16.43 3.95
C GLY A 282 19.96 -15.14 3.65
N LYS A 283 20.88 -14.72 4.54
CA LYS A 283 21.77 -13.57 4.27
C LYS A 283 22.65 -13.80 3.05
N LEU A 284 23.35 -14.93 2.98
CA LEU A 284 24.22 -15.26 1.83
C LEU A 284 23.42 -15.34 0.51
N GLU A 285 22.20 -15.88 0.52
CA GLU A 285 21.34 -15.92 -0.66
C GLU A 285 20.88 -14.53 -1.10
N CYS A 286 20.53 -13.65 -0.16
CA CYS A 286 20.19 -12.26 -0.45
C CYS A 286 21.41 -11.50 -1.02
N ASP A 287 22.57 -11.66 -0.41
CA ASP A 287 23.81 -10.99 -0.83
C ASP A 287 24.25 -11.46 -2.22
N LEU A 288 24.16 -12.78 -2.51
CA LEU A 288 24.43 -13.33 -3.84
C LEU A 288 23.48 -12.76 -4.90
N ARG A 289 22.17 -12.70 -4.61
CA ARG A 289 21.20 -12.09 -5.52
C ARG A 289 21.49 -10.63 -5.81
N GLN A 290 21.89 -9.87 -4.78
CA GLN A 290 22.23 -8.46 -4.95
C GLN A 290 23.43 -8.31 -5.91
N LEU A 291 24.49 -9.10 -5.72
CA LEU A 291 25.66 -9.06 -6.60
C LEU A 291 25.34 -9.45 -8.05
N GLU A 292 24.52 -10.49 -8.24
CA GLU A 292 24.05 -10.88 -9.58
C GLU A 292 23.26 -9.75 -10.25
N GLN A 293 22.40 -9.07 -9.49
CA GLN A 293 21.60 -7.95 -9.99
C GLN A 293 22.47 -6.74 -10.31
N ASP A 294 23.45 -6.42 -9.49
CA ASP A 294 24.38 -5.31 -9.71
C ASP A 294 25.25 -5.55 -10.95
N MET A 295 25.77 -6.77 -11.13
CA MET A 295 26.48 -7.17 -12.34
C MET A 295 25.61 -7.02 -13.58
N LEU A 296 24.37 -7.52 -13.54
CA LEU A 296 23.44 -7.43 -14.65
C LEU A 296 23.10 -5.97 -14.98
N LEU A 297 22.95 -5.11 -13.97
CA LEU A 297 22.72 -3.68 -14.18
C LEU A 297 23.90 -3.04 -14.94
N LEU A 298 25.14 -3.30 -14.52
CA LEU A 298 26.34 -2.75 -15.15
C LEU A 298 26.59 -3.28 -16.58
N GLU A 299 26.24 -4.54 -16.84
CA GLU A 299 26.40 -5.17 -18.16
C GLU A 299 25.30 -4.73 -19.15
N THR A 300 24.05 -4.57 -18.68
CA THR A 300 22.92 -4.23 -19.56
C THR A 300 22.78 -2.73 -19.82
N SER A 301 23.29 -1.86 -18.94
CA SER A 301 23.18 -0.41 -19.10
C SER A 301 24.29 0.12 -20.03
N PRO A 302 23.94 0.74 -21.18
CA PRO A 302 24.96 1.25 -22.10
C PRO A 302 25.69 2.47 -21.54
N ILE A 303 24.97 3.39 -20.88
CA ILE A 303 25.50 4.64 -20.33
C ILE A 303 25.20 4.68 -18.84
N ILE A 304 26.23 4.90 -18.02
CA ILE A 304 26.13 5.01 -16.56
C ILE A 304 26.69 6.39 -16.16
N TYR A 305 25.90 7.14 -15.40
CA TYR A 305 26.29 8.45 -14.88
C TYR A 305 26.75 8.32 -13.42
N VAL A 306 27.90 8.93 -13.11
CA VAL A 306 28.51 9.00 -11.79
C VAL A 306 28.49 10.45 -11.33
N SER A 307 28.03 10.70 -10.11
CA SER A 307 28.02 12.05 -9.52
C SER A 307 29.45 12.53 -9.28
N LEU A 308 29.71 13.80 -9.58
CA LEU A 308 31.02 14.44 -9.32
C LEU A 308 31.17 14.99 -7.89
N TYR A 309 30.26 14.62 -6.98
CA TYR A 309 30.22 15.06 -5.58
C TYR A 309 30.72 13.97 -4.63
#